data_AF-A0A967CI87-F1
#
_entry.id   AF-A0A967CI87-F1
#
_cell.length_a   1.000
_cell.length_b   1.000
_cell.length_c   1.000
_cell.angle_alpha   90.00
_cell.angle_beta   90.00
_cell.angle_gamma   90.00
#
_symmetry.space_group_name_H-M   'P 1'
#
loop_
_entity.id
_entity.type
_entity.pdbx_description
1 polymer ?
#
loop_
_entity_poly.entity_id
_entity_poly.type
_entity_poly.pdbx_seq_one_letter_code
_entity_poly.pdbx_strand_id
1 'polypeptide(L)'
;MLIKGSDLGGVDGVNDLTITVGTIASEKFVAMGSGVGAARIGNARFSGQLIFSASESFSLTSPLETKIAARDPNLGSFVKIESNLTGDVKTIDFEVNSDTDVSISSIDGGHAVAAAATYQISVPTSTSAVKFSASVSASAMKPLNKAEVNNALIEKLREQAPLASLSGNVTAASKQVTTYGFVGSEAINSAADTVTIKINNTAVNVNLANIDGNNTPATNAGHVTTAIMNAVNAAKLGVVASTAVVGGSQQIVLTGATVGTTFTVENFEFADAANAGSQGTLSLVSTANAKDFPADGSSLSITFEGSQYNLTMLNGEIVVTGGEPGRLTAYFDSNNKLQIFGGGTLSGAS
;
A
#
# COMPACT_ATOMS: atom_id res chain seq x y z
N MET A 1 6.13 33.31 12.00
CA MET A 1 7.53 33.63 11.66
C MET A 1 8.29 33.91 12.95
N LEU A 2 9.12 32.95 13.37
CA LEU A 2 9.96 33.09 14.55
C LEU A 2 11.30 33.68 14.09
N ILE A 3 11.56 34.95 14.39
CA ILE A 3 12.92 35.49 14.21
C ILE A 3 13.68 35.11 15.48
N LYS A 4 14.38 33.97 15.45
CA LYS A 4 15.41 33.65 16.44
C LYS A 4 16.72 34.28 15.98
N GLY A 5 17.25 35.16 16.83
CA GLY A 5 18.58 35.74 16.72
C GLY A 5 18.68 36.80 15.63
N SER A 6 18.29 38.02 15.94
CA SER A 6 19.04 39.14 15.40
C SER A 6 19.47 40.00 16.57
N ASP A 7 20.79 40.02 16.79
CA ASP A 7 21.52 41.04 17.55
C ASP A 7 21.22 42.43 16.97
N LEU A 8 20.00 42.94 17.15
CA LEU A 8 19.63 44.32 16.82
C LEU A 8 19.89 45.21 18.04
N GLY A 9 21.13 45.10 18.53
CA GLY A 9 21.88 46.23 19.05
C GLY A 9 22.93 46.56 18.00
N GLY A 10 22.52 47.28 16.95
CA GLY A 10 23.44 47.84 15.96
C GLY A 10 24.13 49.07 16.55
N VAL A 11 25.46 49.04 16.59
CA VAL A 11 26.32 50.02 17.27
C VAL A 11 26.29 51.43 16.64
N ASP A 12 25.55 51.65 15.55
CA ASP A 12 25.58 52.94 14.83
C ASP A 12 24.51 53.95 15.27
N GLY A 13 23.47 53.56 16.01
CA GLY A 13 22.46 54.49 16.54
C GLY A 13 21.69 55.31 15.48
N VAL A 14 21.75 54.96 14.20
CA VAL A 14 21.11 55.73 13.12
C VAL A 14 19.73 55.17 12.71
N ASN A 15 19.45 53.89 12.98
CA ASN A 15 18.17 53.25 12.60
C ASN A 15 17.34 52.70 13.77
N ASP A 16 17.67 53.08 15.01
CA ASP A 16 16.87 52.80 16.19
C ASP A 16 16.04 54.02 16.59
N LEU A 17 14.71 53.93 16.49
CA LEU A 17 13.84 54.94 17.10
C LEU A 17 13.72 54.68 18.60
N THR A 18 14.69 55.19 19.36
CA THR A 18 14.65 55.24 20.83
C THR A 18 13.93 56.50 21.27
N ILE A 19 12.80 56.35 21.98
CA ILE A 19 12.18 57.46 22.72
C ILE A 19 12.22 57.11 24.21
N THR A 20 13.04 57.84 24.95
CA THR A 20 13.06 57.84 26.40
C THR A 20 11.81 58.55 26.91
N VAL A 21 10.91 57.83 27.56
CA VAL A 21 9.82 58.46 28.32
C VAL A 21 10.31 58.57 29.76
N GLY A 22 10.44 59.81 30.26
CA GLY A 22 10.65 60.06 31.68
C GLY A 22 9.49 59.47 32.48
N THR A 23 9.79 58.48 33.34
CA THR A 23 8.94 57.86 34.37
C THR A 23 7.43 57.89 34.13
N ILE A 24 6.85 56.77 33.69
CA ILE A 24 5.41 56.52 33.74
C ILE A 24 5.10 55.74 35.03
N ALA A 25 4.20 56.27 35.86
CA ALA A 25 3.72 55.57 37.06
C ALA A 25 2.93 54.30 36.69
N SER A 26 3.10 53.24 37.49
CA SER A 26 2.70 51.84 37.25
C SER A 26 1.21 51.56 36.96
N GLU A 27 0.32 52.56 36.98
CA GLU A 27 -1.13 52.33 37.06
C GLU A 27 -1.97 53.08 36.00
N LYS A 28 -1.41 53.43 34.85
CA LYS A 28 -2.22 54.02 33.76
C LYS A 28 -2.23 53.18 32.48
N PHE A 29 -3.44 52.85 32.04
CA PHE A 29 -3.72 52.38 30.68
C PHE A 29 -3.31 53.46 29.67
N VAL A 30 -2.47 53.11 28.71
CA VAL A 30 -2.08 53.96 27.59
C VAL A 30 -2.89 53.55 26.37
N ALA A 31 -3.95 54.30 26.05
CA ALA A 31 -4.75 54.08 24.85
C ALA A 31 -4.12 54.85 23.66
N MET A 32 -4.03 54.21 22.49
CA MET A 32 -3.58 54.90 21.27
C MET A 32 -4.50 56.07 20.94
N GLY A 33 -3.94 57.24 20.64
CA GLY A 33 -4.70 58.48 20.45
C GLY A 33 -5.06 59.24 21.74
N SER A 34 -4.72 58.72 22.93
CA SER A 34 -4.81 59.49 24.19
C SER A 34 -3.74 60.58 24.26
N GLY A 35 -4.01 61.64 25.03
CA GLY A 35 -3.11 62.79 25.18
C GLY A 35 -2.14 62.65 26.35
N VAL A 36 -0.89 63.03 26.14
CA VAL A 36 0.09 63.28 27.22
C VAL A 36 0.57 64.72 27.07
N GLY A 37 0.05 65.62 27.90
CA GLY A 37 0.21 67.06 27.69
C GLY A 37 -0.49 67.53 26.40
N ALA A 38 0.18 68.34 25.58
CA ALA A 38 -0.36 68.86 24.32
C ALA A 38 -0.22 67.88 23.12
N ALA A 39 0.46 66.75 23.30
CA ALA A 39 0.72 65.77 22.24
C ALA A 39 -0.19 64.55 22.35
N ARG A 40 -0.57 63.95 21.21
CA ARG A 40 -1.26 62.65 21.16
C ARG A 40 -0.25 61.53 20.97
N ILE A 41 -0.51 60.40 21.63
CA ILE A 41 0.29 59.18 21.48
C ILE A 41 -0.03 58.57 20.10
N GLY A 42 0.89 58.77 19.15
CA GLY A 42 0.77 58.32 17.77
C GLY A 42 1.45 56.98 17.45
N ASN A 43 2.22 56.42 18.38
CA ASN A 43 2.93 55.15 18.20
C ASN A 43 3.02 54.37 19.53
N ALA A 44 3.19 53.05 19.45
CA ALA A 44 3.34 52.16 20.59
C ALA A 44 4.28 50.98 20.23
N ARG A 45 5.07 50.52 21.20
CA ARG A 45 5.98 49.37 21.05
C ARG A 45 5.32 48.13 21.64
N PHE A 46 5.13 47.11 20.82
CA PHE A 46 4.63 45.81 21.26
C PHE A 46 5.74 44.76 21.07
N SER A 47 5.99 43.95 22.08
CA SER A 47 6.84 42.75 21.98
C SER A 47 5.96 41.52 22.07
N GLY A 48 6.11 40.58 21.12
CA GLY A 48 5.31 39.35 21.06
C GLY A 48 4.35 39.30 19.87
N GLN A 49 3.32 38.46 19.96
CA GLN A 49 2.32 38.29 18.92
C GLN A 49 1.18 39.29 19.10
N LEU A 50 0.91 40.09 18.06
CA LEU A 50 -0.30 40.91 17.97
C LEU A 50 -1.32 40.17 17.12
N ILE A 51 -2.52 39.97 17.67
CA ILE A 51 -3.65 39.36 16.97
C ILE A 51 -4.64 40.48 16.67
N PHE A 52 -4.93 40.68 15.38
CA PHE A 52 -5.89 41.66 14.90
C PHE A 52 -7.09 40.90 14.31
N SER A 53 -8.30 41.28 14.70
CA SER A 53 -9.55 40.72 14.17
C SER A 53 -10.43 41.87 13.69
N ALA A 54 -10.96 41.73 12.47
CA ALA A 54 -11.88 42.67 11.86
C ALA A 54 -12.94 41.89 11.07
N SER A 55 -14.11 42.50 10.87
CA SER A 55 -15.21 41.89 10.10
C SER A 55 -14.97 41.84 8.59
N GLU A 56 -13.97 42.57 8.10
CA GLU A 56 -13.61 42.67 6.69
C GLU A 56 -12.09 42.56 6.49
N SER A 57 -11.65 42.36 5.25
CA SER A 57 -10.23 42.39 4.91
C SER A 57 -9.63 43.75 5.25
N PHE A 58 -8.45 43.77 5.85
CA PHE A 58 -7.74 44.98 6.20
C PHE A 58 -6.25 44.85 5.85
N SER A 59 -5.59 45.98 5.63
CA SER A 59 -4.14 46.02 5.40
C SER A 59 -3.42 46.58 6.62
N LEU A 60 -2.28 45.97 6.96
CA LEU A 60 -1.28 46.59 7.82
C LEU A 60 -0.12 47.06 6.94
N THR A 61 0.08 48.36 6.89
CA THR A 61 1.19 48.96 6.15
C THR A 61 2.28 49.40 7.13
N SER A 62 3.51 48.93 6.88
CA SER A 62 4.72 49.45 7.49
C SER A 62 5.59 50.13 6.41
N PRO A 63 6.60 50.94 6.77
CA PRO A 63 7.52 51.53 5.79
C PRO A 63 8.27 50.52 4.92
N LEU A 64 8.35 49.25 5.33
CA LEU A 64 9.11 48.19 4.65
C LEU A 64 8.22 47.16 3.95
N GLU A 65 6.97 47.00 4.39
CA GLU A 65 6.09 45.93 3.91
C GLU A 65 4.61 46.28 4.14
N THR A 66 3.76 45.95 3.16
CA THR A 66 2.30 45.93 3.31
C THR A 66 1.83 44.48 3.44
N LYS A 67 1.16 44.15 4.55
CA LYS A 67 0.50 42.87 4.75
C LYS A 67 -1.00 43.02 4.55
N ILE A 68 -1.58 42.14 3.73
CA ILE A 68 -3.00 42.09 3.47
C ILE A 68 -3.59 40.94 4.30
N ALA A 69 -4.50 41.26 5.21
CA ALA A 69 -5.30 40.28 5.91
C ALA A 69 -6.59 40.02 5.11
N ALA A 70 -6.77 38.79 4.65
CA ALA A 70 -8.01 38.36 4.00
C ALA A 70 -9.09 38.03 5.04
N ARG A 71 -10.36 38.13 4.64
CA ARG A 71 -11.49 37.66 5.46
C ARG A 71 -11.35 36.15 5.68
N ASP A 72 -11.45 35.70 6.92
CA ASP A 72 -11.59 34.28 7.24
C ASP A 72 -13.08 33.91 7.23
N PRO A 73 -13.57 33.15 6.23
CA PRO A 73 -14.97 32.73 6.18
C PRO A 73 -15.34 31.73 7.27
N ASN A 74 -14.37 31.15 8.00
CA ASN A 74 -14.60 30.16 9.03
C ASN A 74 -14.73 30.78 10.44
N LEU A 75 -14.39 32.07 10.60
CA LEU A 75 -14.49 32.74 11.89
C LEU A 75 -15.95 32.87 12.32
N GLY A 76 -16.32 32.23 13.43
CA GLY A 76 -17.71 32.19 13.92
C GLY A 76 -18.60 31.13 13.25
N SER A 77 -18.00 30.22 12.46
CA SER A 77 -18.69 29.07 11.88
C SER A 77 -18.94 27.96 12.91
N PHE A 78 -19.72 26.94 12.53
CA PHE A 78 -19.90 25.68 13.27
C PHE A 78 -18.71 24.72 13.11
N VAL A 79 -17.56 25.23 12.68
CA VAL A 79 -16.32 24.46 12.51
C VAL A 79 -15.20 25.24 13.19
N LYS A 80 -14.53 24.59 14.15
CA LYS A 80 -13.37 25.14 14.84
C LYS A 80 -12.11 24.67 14.14
N ILE A 81 -11.25 25.61 13.73
CA ILE A 81 -9.96 25.32 13.09
C ILE A 81 -8.84 25.92 13.92
N GLU A 82 -7.98 25.08 14.46
CA GLU A 82 -6.79 25.48 15.22
C GLU A 82 -5.53 25.09 14.48
N SER A 83 -4.51 25.95 14.47
CA SER A 83 -3.21 25.64 13.87
C SER A 83 -2.14 25.63 14.96
N ASN A 84 -1.15 24.73 14.83
CA ASN A 84 0.03 24.76 15.68
C ASN A 84 0.91 26.00 15.39
N LEU A 85 1.92 26.24 16.23
CA LEU A 85 2.76 27.44 16.13
C LEU A 85 3.54 27.55 14.79
N THR A 86 3.86 26.41 14.17
CA THR A 86 4.58 26.37 12.89
C THR A 86 3.64 26.43 11.68
N GLY A 87 2.35 26.16 11.87
CA GLY A 87 1.33 26.15 10.83
C GLY A 87 1.20 24.82 10.08
N ASP A 88 2.07 23.85 10.34
CA ASP A 88 2.12 22.56 9.63
C ASP A 88 1.03 21.59 10.08
N VAL A 89 0.48 21.77 11.28
CA VAL A 89 -0.62 20.96 11.80
C VAL A 89 -1.84 21.85 11.99
N LYS A 90 -2.95 21.46 11.36
CA LYS A 90 -4.28 22.04 11.58
C LYS A 90 -5.21 20.99 12.17
N THR A 91 -5.89 21.33 13.25
CA THR A 91 -6.95 20.52 13.86
C THR A 91 -8.29 21.13 13.47
N ILE A 92 -9.17 20.32 12.90
CA ILE A 92 -10.52 20.71 12.47
C ILE A 92 -11.52 19.94 13.33
N ASP A 93 -12.40 20.64 14.02
CA ASP A 93 -13.47 20.06 14.83
C ASP A 93 -14.82 20.59 14.32
N PHE A 94 -15.67 19.66 13.85
CA PHE A 94 -17.03 19.97 13.42
C PHE A 94 -17.95 19.95 14.62
N GLU A 95 -18.72 21.03 14.79
CA GLU A 95 -19.83 21.01 15.72
C GLU A 95 -20.98 20.19 15.14
N VAL A 96 -21.41 19.17 15.87
CA VAL A 96 -22.48 18.25 15.47
C VAL A 96 -23.58 18.38 16.50
N ASN A 97 -24.73 18.91 16.10
CA ASN A 97 -25.87 19.07 16.99
C ASN A 97 -26.86 17.93 16.76
N SER A 98 -26.84 16.93 17.64
CA SER A 98 -27.71 15.76 17.53
C SER A 98 -29.20 16.07 17.69
N ASP A 99 -29.58 17.24 18.19
CA ASP A 99 -30.98 17.63 18.38
C ASP A 99 -31.57 18.29 17.11
N THR A 100 -30.72 18.93 16.30
CA THR A 100 -31.14 19.66 15.10
C THR A 100 -30.72 19.01 13.79
N ASP A 101 -29.64 18.24 13.80
CA ASP A 101 -29.01 17.73 12.58
C ASP A 101 -29.52 16.33 12.21
N VAL A 102 -30.28 15.68 13.09
CA VAL A 102 -30.87 14.35 12.87
C VAL A 102 -32.26 14.43 12.24
N SER A 103 -32.70 13.31 11.69
CA SER A 103 -34.11 13.15 11.33
C SER A 103 -34.93 12.98 12.60
N ILE A 104 -35.88 13.88 12.83
CA ILE A 104 -36.82 13.82 13.96
C ILE A 104 -38.23 13.51 13.44
N SER A 105 -38.98 12.69 14.16
CA SER A 105 -40.41 12.52 13.94
C SER A 105 -41.16 12.85 15.22
N SER A 106 -42.34 13.45 15.07
CA SER A 106 -43.30 13.60 16.16
C SER A 106 -43.65 12.23 16.75
N ILE A 107 -43.97 12.20 18.03
CA ILE A 107 -44.36 10.99 18.77
C ILE A 107 -45.60 10.30 18.17
N ASP A 108 -46.45 11.08 17.50
CA ASP A 108 -47.65 10.63 16.78
C ASP A 108 -47.41 10.34 15.29
N GLY A 109 -46.18 10.53 14.79
CA GLY A 109 -45.81 10.36 13.39
C GLY A 109 -46.43 11.39 12.42
N GLY A 110 -47.15 12.41 12.92
CA GLY A 110 -47.86 13.40 12.09
C GLY A 110 -46.95 14.45 11.45
N HIS A 111 -45.73 14.61 12.00
CA HIS A 111 -44.71 15.51 11.49
C HIS A 111 -43.36 14.80 11.50
N ALA A 112 -42.60 14.93 10.41
CA ALA A 112 -41.23 14.48 10.34
C ALA A 112 -40.37 15.59 9.72
N VAL A 113 -39.21 15.84 10.31
CA VAL A 113 -38.18 16.70 9.75
C VAL A 113 -37.01 15.81 9.38
N ALA A 114 -36.61 15.83 8.11
CA ALA A 114 -35.44 15.10 7.65
C ALA A 114 -34.17 15.86 8.06
N ALA A 115 -33.12 15.12 8.42
CA ALA A 115 -31.78 15.67 8.58
C ALA A 115 -31.36 16.44 7.32
N ALA A 116 -31.01 17.72 7.49
CA ALA A 116 -30.62 18.62 6.40
C ALA A 116 -29.15 19.09 6.49
N ALA A 117 -28.45 18.76 7.59
CA ALA A 117 -27.06 19.15 7.76
C ALA A 117 -26.15 18.40 6.78
N THR A 118 -25.20 19.12 6.19
CA THR A 118 -24.14 18.56 5.34
C THR A 118 -22.80 19.06 5.84
N TYR A 119 -21.93 18.14 6.23
CA TYR A 119 -20.57 18.44 6.67
C TYR A 119 -19.64 18.34 5.47
N GLN A 120 -18.80 19.37 5.27
CA GLN A 120 -17.92 19.45 4.11
C GLN A 120 -16.51 19.88 4.52
N ILE A 121 -15.52 19.25 3.90
CA ILE A 121 -14.11 19.65 3.99
C ILE A 121 -13.56 19.82 2.59
N SER A 122 -12.77 20.86 2.37
CA SER A 122 -12.02 21.09 1.14
C SER A 122 -10.59 21.48 1.51
N VAL A 123 -9.64 20.66 1.08
CA VAL A 123 -8.21 20.87 1.28
C VAL A 123 -7.62 21.37 -0.04
N PRO A 124 -7.33 22.68 -0.15
CA PRO A 124 -6.63 23.20 -1.31
C PRO A 124 -5.17 22.76 -1.30
N THR A 125 -4.59 22.51 -2.47
CA THR A 125 -3.13 22.39 -2.62
C THR A 125 -2.52 23.70 -3.13
N SER A 126 -1.19 23.76 -3.20
CA SER A 126 -0.45 24.88 -3.80
C SER A 126 -0.81 25.13 -5.27
N THR A 127 -1.50 24.18 -5.92
CA THR A 127 -2.04 24.32 -7.27
C THR A 127 -3.56 24.27 -7.23
N SER A 128 -4.24 25.20 -7.90
CA SER A 128 -5.71 25.19 -8.01
C SER A 128 -6.27 23.94 -8.70
N ALA A 129 -5.40 23.15 -9.36
CA ALA A 129 -5.72 21.95 -10.09
C ALA A 129 -5.92 20.70 -9.19
N VAL A 130 -5.32 20.67 -8.01
CA VAL A 130 -5.47 19.55 -7.07
C VAL A 130 -6.20 20.05 -5.81
N LYS A 131 -7.39 19.52 -5.59
CA LYS A 131 -8.23 19.77 -4.42
C LYS A 131 -8.79 18.45 -3.93
N PHE A 132 -8.70 18.20 -2.63
CA PHE A 132 -9.34 17.05 -2.01
C PHE A 132 -10.56 17.54 -1.25
N SER A 133 -11.74 17.02 -1.54
CA SER A 133 -12.97 17.50 -0.91
C SER A 133 -13.93 16.37 -0.58
N ALA A 134 -14.40 16.32 0.66
CA ALA A 134 -15.40 15.37 1.10
C ALA A 134 -16.66 16.10 1.56
N SER A 135 -17.81 15.47 1.32
CA SER A 135 -19.13 15.95 1.74
C SER A 135 -19.91 14.76 2.27
N VAL A 136 -20.48 14.89 3.47
CA VAL A 136 -21.34 13.86 4.05
C VAL A 136 -22.62 14.48 4.58
N SER A 137 -23.75 13.88 4.21
CA SER A 137 -25.07 14.25 4.70
C SER A 137 -25.33 13.62 6.05
N ALA A 138 -25.83 14.40 7.01
CA ALA A 138 -26.26 13.91 8.32
C ALA A 138 -27.35 12.83 8.20
N SER A 139 -28.18 12.88 7.15
CA SER A 139 -29.22 11.87 6.89
C SER A 139 -28.68 10.46 6.62
N ALA A 140 -27.41 10.33 6.23
CA ALA A 140 -26.77 9.06 5.95
C ALA A 140 -26.10 8.42 7.18
N MET A 141 -26.06 9.10 8.33
CA MET A 141 -25.35 8.65 9.53
C MET A 141 -26.31 8.19 10.63
N LYS A 142 -26.03 7.03 11.23
CA LYS A 142 -26.78 6.49 12.37
C LYS A 142 -25.84 5.70 13.29
N PRO A 143 -25.50 6.20 14.49
CA PRO A 143 -25.89 7.47 15.11
C PRO A 143 -25.18 8.68 14.49
N LEU A 144 -25.76 9.88 14.63
CA LEU A 144 -25.10 11.13 14.26
C LEU A 144 -24.30 11.67 15.46
N ASN A 145 -22.97 11.62 15.38
CA ASN A 145 -22.07 12.20 16.38
C ASN A 145 -20.76 12.65 15.72
N LYS A 146 -19.93 13.39 16.47
CA LYS A 146 -18.64 13.92 15.98
C LYS A 146 -17.70 12.85 15.45
N ALA A 147 -17.61 11.69 16.11
CA ALA A 147 -16.70 10.63 15.70
C ALA A 147 -17.12 10.01 14.35
N GLU A 148 -18.41 9.73 14.18
CA GLU A 148 -18.94 9.19 12.91
C GLU A 148 -18.81 10.19 11.76
N VAL A 149 -19.08 11.48 12.01
CA VAL A 149 -18.89 12.54 11.01
C VAL A 149 -17.43 12.64 10.58
N ASN A 150 -16.51 12.66 11.56
CA ASN A 150 -15.08 12.73 11.28
C ASN A 150 -14.59 11.50 10.52
N ASN A 151 -14.98 10.29 10.95
CA ASN A 151 -14.63 9.04 10.29
C ASN A 151 -15.12 9.03 8.83
N ALA A 152 -16.38 9.38 8.59
CA ALA A 152 -16.96 9.39 7.24
C ALA A 152 -16.30 10.44 6.32
N LEU A 153 -16.02 11.64 6.84
CA LEU A 153 -15.31 12.68 6.06
C LEU A 153 -13.90 12.24 5.70
N ILE A 154 -13.18 11.66 6.66
CA ILE A 154 -11.81 11.17 6.47
C ILE A 154 -11.79 10.02 5.45
N GLU A 155 -12.73 9.08 5.53
CA GLU A 155 -12.88 7.98 4.58
C GLU A 155 -13.10 8.52 3.15
N LYS A 156 -14.06 9.44 2.98
CA LYS A 156 -14.36 10.08 1.69
C LYS A 156 -13.20 10.90 1.14
N LEU A 157 -12.40 11.52 2.01
CA LEU A 157 -11.21 12.25 1.58
C LEU A 157 -10.16 11.27 1.07
N ARG A 158 -9.90 10.18 1.80
CA ARG A 158 -8.94 9.13 1.43
C ARG A 158 -9.33 8.34 0.17
N GLU A 159 -10.63 8.17 -0.10
CA GLU A 159 -11.12 7.60 -1.38
C GLU A 159 -10.59 8.36 -2.61
N GLN A 160 -10.24 9.64 -2.47
CA GLN A 160 -9.71 10.47 -3.56
C GLN A 160 -8.19 10.34 -3.72
N ALA A 161 -7.51 9.64 -2.82
CA ALA A 161 -6.07 9.44 -2.93
C ALA A 161 -5.72 8.24 -3.84
N PRO A 162 -4.54 8.28 -4.47
CA PRO A 162 -3.99 7.12 -5.17
C PRO A 162 -3.85 5.92 -4.22
N LEU A 163 -4.23 4.74 -4.71
CA LEU A 163 -4.04 3.49 -3.98
C LEU A 163 -2.56 3.10 -3.97
N ALA A 164 -2.03 2.79 -2.80
CA ALA A 164 -0.71 2.18 -2.67
C ALA A 164 -0.84 0.67 -2.91
N SER A 165 0.04 0.10 -3.73
CA SER A 165 0.09 -1.34 -3.96
C SER A 165 1.53 -1.86 -3.87
N LEU A 166 1.70 -2.98 -3.19
CA LEU A 166 2.95 -3.72 -3.11
C LEU A 166 2.70 -5.16 -3.55
N SER A 167 3.53 -5.63 -4.49
CA SER A 167 3.49 -7.00 -4.99
C SER A 167 4.78 -7.72 -4.62
N GLY A 168 4.65 -8.92 -4.08
CA GLY A 168 5.78 -9.79 -3.78
C GLY A 168 6.49 -10.22 -5.07
N ASN A 169 7.79 -10.00 -5.14
CA ASN A 169 8.56 -10.42 -6.31
C ASN A 169 8.66 -11.95 -6.40
N VAL A 170 8.81 -12.60 -5.24
CA VAL A 170 8.93 -14.05 -5.12
C VAL A 170 7.59 -14.70 -4.80
N THR A 171 7.38 -15.87 -5.39
CA THR A 171 6.23 -16.73 -5.07
C THR A 171 6.35 -17.26 -3.64
N ALA A 172 5.26 -17.16 -2.87
CA ALA A 172 5.21 -17.64 -1.50
C ALA A 172 5.19 -19.16 -1.44
N ALA A 173 4.47 -19.81 -2.36
CA ALA A 173 4.34 -21.26 -2.45
C ALA A 173 4.42 -21.76 -3.90
N SER A 174 5.25 -22.77 -4.16
CA SER A 174 5.51 -23.31 -5.49
C SER A 174 5.46 -24.84 -5.52
N LYS A 175 5.16 -25.39 -6.69
CA LYS A 175 5.34 -26.82 -6.97
C LYS A 175 6.81 -27.13 -7.17
N GLN A 176 7.22 -28.36 -6.86
CA GLN A 176 8.54 -28.84 -7.27
C GLN A 176 8.56 -29.00 -8.79
N VAL A 177 9.67 -28.59 -9.43
CA VAL A 177 9.93 -28.80 -10.85
C VAL A 177 11.33 -29.39 -11.00
N THR A 178 11.44 -30.55 -11.62
CA THR A 178 12.73 -31.20 -11.91
C THR A 178 12.83 -31.43 -13.41
N THR A 179 13.91 -30.97 -14.02
CA THR A 179 14.13 -31.05 -15.47
C THR A 179 15.31 -31.95 -15.78
N TYR A 180 15.13 -32.89 -16.70
CA TYR A 180 16.19 -33.73 -17.24
C TYR A 180 16.34 -33.47 -18.74
N GLY A 181 17.57 -33.52 -19.24
CA GLY A 181 17.91 -33.39 -20.65
C GLY A 181 18.41 -34.71 -21.19
N PHE A 182 17.94 -35.07 -22.38
CA PHE A 182 18.49 -36.18 -23.15
C PHE A 182 19.66 -35.68 -23.99
N VAL A 183 20.81 -36.34 -23.83
CA VAL A 183 22.02 -36.07 -24.61
C VAL A 183 22.45 -37.37 -25.28
N GLY A 184 22.52 -37.38 -26.61
CA GLY A 184 22.95 -38.54 -27.38
C GLY A 184 22.80 -38.26 -28.87
N SER A 185 23.78 -38.69 -29.65
CA SER A 185 23.81 -38.52 -31.11
C SER A 185 23.49 -39.80 -31.89
N GLU A 186 23.44 -40.95 -31.20
CA GLU A 186 23.20 -42.26 -31.80
C GLU A 186 21.71 -42.54 -32.02
N ALA A 187 21.42 -43.45 -32.95
CA ALA A 187 20.05 -43.85 -33.29
C ALA A 187 19.43 -44.70 -32.18
N ILE A 188 18.18 -44.37 -31.80
CA ILE A 188 17.44 -45.12 -30.77
C ILE A 188 16.86 -46.41 -31.37
N ASN A 189 17.12 -47.54 -30.71
CA ASN A 189 16.56 -48.84 -31.02
C ASN A 189 15.51 -49.25 -29.98
N SER A 190 14.23 -48.98 -30.27
CA SER A 190 13.10 -49.31 -29.39
C SER A 190 12.98 -50.77 -28.91
N ALA A 191 13.64 -51.73 -29.56
CA ALA A 191 13.59 -53.15 -29.19
C ALA A 191 14.73 -53.57 -28.24
N ALA A 192 15.81 -52.79 -28.16
CA ALA A 192 16.99 -53.10 -27.36
C ALA A 192 17.21 -52.08 -26.23
N ASP A 193 16.90 -50.81 -26.49
CA ASP A 193 17.12 -49.73 -25.56
C ASP A 193 16.01 -49.70 -24.50
N THR A 194 16.36 -49.22 -23.30
CA THR A 194 15.41 -49.15 -22.19
C THR A 194 15.53 -47.84 -21.43
N VAL A 195 14.42 -47.41 -20.83
CA VAL A 195 14.40 -46.34 -19.84
C VAL A 195 13.96 -46.92 -18.52
N THR A 196 14.73 -46.66 -17.46
CA THR A 196 14.32 -46.97 -16.09
C THR A 196 14.06 -45.69 -15.35
N ILE A 197 12.88 -45.56 -14.75
CA ILE A 197 12.51 -44.41 -13.94
C ILE A 197 11.74 -44.87 -12.72
N LYS A 198 12.12 -44.34 -11.56
CA LYS A 198 11.43 -44.56 -10.29
C LYS A 198 11.08 -43.20 -9.69
N ILE A 199 9.79 -43.01 -9.43
CA ILE A 199 9.25 -41.79 -8.83
C ILE A 199 8.45 -42.19 -7.59
N ASN A 200 8.71 -41.52 -6.45
CA ASN A 200 8.02 -41.79 -5.19
C ASN A 200 8.01 -43.29 -4.85
N ASN A 201 9.19 -43.89 -4.96
CA ASN A 201 9.46 -45.30 -4.74
C ASN A 201 8.69 -46.27 -5.69
N THR A 202 8.06 -45.78 -6.75
CA THR A 202 7.28 -46.57 -7.70
C THR A 202 7.96 -46.57 -9.07
N ALA A 203 8.17 -47.76 -9.65
CA ALA A 203 8.72 -47.89 -10.99
C ALA A 203 7.68 -47.46 -12.04
N VAL A 204 8.09 -46.64 -13.01
CA VAL A 204 7.26 -46.22 -14.14
C VAL A 204 7.64 -47.04 -15.36
N ASN A 205 6.66 -47.75 -15.93
CA ASN A 205 6.86 -48.61 -17.10
C ASN A 205 6.87 -47.76 -18.38
N VAL A 206 8.06 -47.47 -18.91
CA VAL A 206 8.23 -46.75 -20.18
C VAL A 206 8.30 -47.75 -21.33
N ASN A 207 7.40 -47.63 -22.31
CA ASN A 207 7.40 -48.46 -23.51
C ASN A 207 7.97 -47.67 -24.71
N LEU A 208 9.18 -48.03 -25.13
CA LEU A 208 9.81 -47.40 -26.31
C LEU A 208 9.27 -47.96 -27.64
N ALA A 209 8.61 -49.11 -27.66
CA ALA A 209 8.02 -49.69 -28.88
C ALA A 209 6.63 -49.12 -29.21
N ASN A 210 5.98 -48.48 -28.24
CA ASN A 210 4.66 -47.88 -28.41
C ASN A 210 4.56 -46.59 -27.58
N ILE A 211 5.04 -45.48 -28.14
CA ILE A 211 5.17 -44.21 -27.43
C ILE A 211 3.83 -43.47 -27.26
N ASP A 212 2.81 -43.78 -28.06
CA ASP A 212 1.55 -43.03 -28.20
C ASP A 212 0.28 -43.88 -28.07
N GLY A 213 0.42 -45.18 -27.83
CA GLY A 213 -0.69 -46.14 -27.81
C GLY A 213 -1.01 -46.75 -29.19
N ASN A 214 -0.39 -46.27 -30.27
CA ASN A 214 -0.66 -46.67 -31.66
C ASN A 214 0.48 -47.48 -32.30
N ASN A 215 1.33 -48.11 -31.48
CA ASN A 215 2.51 -48.89 -31.90
C ASN A 215 3.57 -48.05 -32.64
N THR A 216 3.67 -46.75 -32.33
CA THR A 216 4.75 -45.91 -32.84
C THR A 216 6.03 -46.18 -32.04
N PRO A 217 7.12 -46.64 -32.68
CA PRO A 217 8.39 -46.88 -31.97
C PRO A 217 9.20 -45.60 -31.79
N ALA A 218 9.99 -45.56 -30.72
CA ALA A 218 10.98 -44.52 -30.48
C ALA A 218 12.19 -44.70 -31.40
N THR A 219 12.52 -43.65 -32.16
CA THR A 219 13.64 -43.65 -33.12
C THR A 219 14.60 -42.48 -32.93
N ASN A 220 14.22 -41.51 -32.08
CA ASN A 220 15.00 -40.32 -31.77
C ASN A 220 14.74 -39.86 -30.33
N ALA A 221 15.56 -38.94 -29.84
CA ALA A 221 15.47 -38.38 -28.49
C ALA A 221 14.10 -37.77 -28.15
N GLY A 222 13.42 -37.14 -29.12
CA GLY A 222 12.08 -36.57 -28.91
C GLY A 222 11.02 -37.65 -28.68
N HIS A 223 11.16 -38.81 -29.33
CA HIS A 223 10.28 -39.94 -29.06
C HIS A 223 10.54 -40.53 -27.68
N VAL A 224 11.80 -40.60 -27.23
CA VAL A 224 12.15 -41.07 -25.88
C VAL A 224 11.51 -40.18 -24.81
N THR A 225 11.67 -38.85 -24.90
CA THR A 225 11.06 -37.92 -23.94
C THR A 225 9.52 -37.97 -24.00
N THR A 226 8.94 -38.19 -25.17
CA THR A 226 7.48 -38.39 -25.34
C THR A 226 7.00 -39.68 -24.67
N ALA A 227 7.72 -40.80 -24.85
CA ALA A 227 7.40 -42.08 -24.21
C ALA A 227 7.43 -41.95 -22.67
N ILE A 228 8.44 -41.26 -22.15
CA ILE A 228 8.58 -41.00 -20.70
C ILE A 228 7.41 -40.14 -20.21
N MET A 229 7.11 -39.04 -20.91
CA MET A 229 6.01 -38.14 -20.55
C MET A 229 4.69 -38.91 -20.44
N ASN A 230 4.36 -39.72 -21.43
CA ASN A 230 3.12 -40.49 -21.46
C ASN A 230 3.09 -41.53 -20.34
N ALA A 231 4.19 -42.24 -20.11
CA ALA A 231 4.29 -43.24 -19.04
C ALA A 231 4.13 -42.62 -17.63
N VAL A 232 4.80 -41.49 -17.36
CA VAL A 232 4.70 -40.80 -16.06
C VAL A 232 3.28 -40.27 -15.83
N ASN A 233 2.68 -39.64 -16.83
CA ASN A 233 1.32 -39.12 -16.74
C ASN A 233 0.28 -40.25 -16.57
N ALA A 234 0.50 -41.41 -17.19
CA ALA A 234 -0.36 -42.59 -17.02
C ALA A 234 -0.23 -43.22 -15.62
N ALA A 235 0.95 -43.16 -15.00
CA ALA A 235 1.22 -43.73 -13.68
C ALA A 235 0.55 -42.99 -12.52
N LYS A 236 0.11 -41.73 -12.72
CA LYS A 236 -0.63 -40.91 -11.72
C LYS A 236 0.07 -40.80 -10.36
N LEU A 237 1.39 -40.68 -10.34
CA LEU A 237 2.21 -40.68 -9.11
C LEU A 237 2.29 -39.31 -8.40
N GLY A 238 1.31 -38.42 -8.63
CA GLY A 238 1.35 -37.05 -8.12
C GLY A 238 2.37 -36.15 -8.82
N VAL A 239 2.79 -36.53 -10.03
CA VAL A 239 3.72 -35.78 -10.89
C VAL A 239 3.13 -35.69 -12.29
N VAL A 240 3.21 -34.51 -12.89
CA VAL A 240 2.84 -34.23 -14.29
C VAL A 240 4.11 -34.04 -15.08
N ALA A 241 4.27 -34.79 -16.16
CA ALA A 241 5.39 -34.69 -17.08
C ALA A 241 5.01 -33.91 -18.34
N SER A 242 5.96 -33.14 -18.87
CA SER A 242 5.86 -32.43 -20.15
C SER A 242 7.20 -32.40 -20.87
N THR A 243 7.21 -32.40 -22.20
CA THR A 243 8.45 -32.27 -22.99
C THR A 243 8.74 -30.82 -23.35
N ALA A 244 10.02 -30.50 -23.53
CA ALA A 244 10.49 -29.20 -24.01
C ALA A 244 11.75 -29.35 -24.86
N VAL A 245 12.01 -28.40 -25.76
CA VAL A 245 13.27 -28.34 -26.52
C VAL A 245 13.97 -27.04 -26.16
N VAL A 246 15.14 -27.13 -25.51
CA VAL A 246 15.90 -25.95 -25.07
C VAL A 246 17.33 -26.06 -25.57
N GLY A 247 17.77 -25.06 -26.34
CA GLY A 247 19.12 -25.07 -26.93
C GLY A 247 19.38 -26.28 -27.84
N GLY A 248 18.34 -26.81 -28.50
CA GLY A 248 18.44 -28.00 -29.35
C GLY A 248 18.46 -29.34 -28.61
N SER A 249 18.50 -29.34 -27.27
CA SER A 249 18.41 -30.56 -26.46
C SER A 249 16.96 -30.88 -26.09
N GLN A 250 16.59 -32.14 -26.22
CA GLN A 250 15.28 -32.63 -25.80
C GLN A 250 15.24 -32.77 -24.27
N GLN A 251 14.24 -32.18 -23.63
CA GLN A 251 14.09 -32.18 -22.19
C GLN A 251 12.75 -32.77 -21.77
N ILE A 252 12.75 -33.36 -20.59
CA ILE A 252 11.57 -33.80 -19.85
C ILE A 252 11.49 -33.00 -18.56
N VAL A 253 10.35 -32.36 -18.34
CA VAL A 253 10.06 -31.53 -17.17
C VAL A 253 9.02 -32.27 -16.33
N LEU A 254 9.40 -32.59 -15.10
CA LEU A 254 8.54 -33.22 -14.10
C LEU A 254 8.08 -32.16 -13.10
N THR A 255 6.77 -31.94 -13.01
CA THR A 255 6.15 -30.95 -12.12
C THR A 255 5.28 -31.65 -11.10
N GLY A 256 5.46 -31.36 -9.82
CA GLY A 256 4.61 -31.88 -8.75
C GLY A 256 3.13 -31.47 -8.96
N ALA A 257 2.20 -32.38 -8.70
CA ALA A 257 0.78 -32.12 -8.90
C ALA A 257 0.23 -31.06 -7.93
N THR A 258 0.74 -31.04 -6.70
CA THR A 258 0.26 -30.19 -5.59
C THR A 258 1.38 -29.26 -5.10
N VAL A 259 1.03 -28.01 -4.81
CA VAL A 259 1.94 -26.99 -4.25
C VAL A 259 2.45 -27.45 -2.87
N GLY A 260 3.70 -27.13 -2.52
CA GLY A 260 4.28 -27.47 -1.21
C GLY A 260 4.72 -28.93 -1.06
N THR A 261 4.12 -29.86 -1.78
CA THR A 261 4.53 -31.28 -1.79
C THR A 261 5.72 -31.54 -2.69
N THR A 262 6.70 -32.26 -2.15
CA THR A 262 7.85 -32.77 -2.89
C THR A 262 7.58 -34.14 -3.50
N PHE A 263 8.27 -34.46 -4.60
CA PHE A 263 8.40 -35.80 -5.14
C PHE A 263 9.89 -36.16 -5.25
N THR A 264 10.18 -37.46 -5.21
CA THR A 264 11.54 -37.97 -5.37
C THR A 264 11.65 -38.73 -6.68
N VAL A 265 12.75 -38.50 -7.40
CA VAL A 265 13.15 -39.34 -8.54
C VAL A 265 14.34 -40.15 -8.06
N GLU A 266 14.12 -41.41 -7.68
CA GLU A 266 15.18 -42.25 -7.10
C GLU A 266 16.10 -42.84 -8.15
N ASN A 267 15.57 -43.10 -9.34
CA ASN A 267 16.32 -43.61 -10.47
C ASN A 267 15.78 -42.97 -11.75
N PHE A 268 16.67 -42.56 -12.65
CA PHE A 268 16.26 -42.13 -13.99
C PHE A 268 17.41 -42.29 -14.98
N GLU A 269 17.37 -43.39 -15.74
CA GLU A 269 18.46 -43.80 -16.62
C GLU A 269 17.93 -44.22 -17.98
N PHE A 270 18.70 -43.91 -19.02
CA PHE A 270 18.54 -44.49 -20.35
C PHE A 270 19.69 -45.48 -20.58
N ALA A 271 19.37 -46.69 -20.99
CA ALA A 271 20.35 -47.72 -21.32
C ALA A 271 20.27 -48.02 -22.81
N ASP A 272 21.32 -47.63 -23.53
CA ASP A 272 21.59 -48.01 -24.92
C ASP A 272 22.25 -49.39 -24.93
N ALA A 273 21.50 -50.42 -25.31
CA ALA A 273 22.00 -51.79 -25.38
C ALA A 273 22.35 -52.21 -26.82
N ALA A 274 21.83 -51.51 -27.83
CA ALA A 274 22.07 -51.83 -29.23
C ALA A 274 23.40 -51.29 -29.75
N ASN A 275 23.85 -50.14 -29.25
CA ASN A 275 24.98 -49.43 -29.82
C ASN A 275 26.11 -49.31 -28.78
N ALA A 276 27.21 -50.02 -28.97
CA ALA A 276 28.42 -49.90 -28.14
C ALA A 276 29.18 -48.55 -28.33
N GLY A 277 28.50 -47.52 -28.84
CA GLY A 277 29.02 -46.18 -29.12
C GLY A 277 28.88 -45.23 -27.93
N SER A 278 28.75 -43.93 -28.19
CA SER A 278 28.53 -42.94 -27.13
C SER A 278 27.11 -43.09 -26.58
N GLN A 279 26.99 -43.78 -25.45
CA GLN A 279 25.73 -44.00 -24.74
C GLN A 279 24.94 -42.69 -24.60
N GLY A 280 23.69 -42.67 -25.08
CA GLY A 280 22.77 -41.59 -24.76
C GLY A 280 22.54 -41.52 -23.25
N THR A 281 22.39 -40.33 -22.68
CA THR A 281 22.18 -40.16 -21.24
C THR A 281 21.02 -39.22 -20.95
N LEU A 282 20.33 -39.50 -19.83
CA LEU A 282 19.38 -38.58 -19.22
C LEU A 282 20.07 -37.91 -18.03
N SER A 283 20.37 -36.62 -18.18
CA SER A 283 21.11 -35.86 -17.18
C SER A 283 20.21 -34.84 -16.51
N LEU A 284 20.35 -34.67 -15.21
CA LEU A 284 19.66 -33.62 -14.46
C LEU A 284 20.13 -32.25 -14.96
N VAL A 285 19.19 -31.42 -15.39
CA VAL A 285 19.45 -30.03 -15.82
C VAL A 285 19.22 -29.07 -14.66
N SER A 286 18.11 -29.22 -13.95
CA SER A 286 17.77 -28.36 -12.81
C SER A 286 16.72 -28.99 -11.90
N THR A 287 16.68 -28.51 -10.66
CA THR A 287 15.58 -28.76 -9.72
C THR A 287 15.22 -27.46 -9.01
N ALA A 288 13.95 -27.09 -9.08
CA ALA A 288 13.31 -26.11 -8.24
C ALA A 288 12.49 -26.83 -7.17
N ASN A 289 12.79 -26.59 -5.90
CA ASN A 289 12.13 -27.27 -4.79
C ASN A 289 10.67 -26.80 -4.63
N ALA A 290 9.81 -27.68 -4.12
CA ALA A 290 8.50 -27.27 -3.66
C ALA A 290 8.64 -26.32 -2.46
N LYS A 291 7.74 -25.34 -2.40
CA LYS A 291 7.61 -24.43 -1.27
C LYS A 291 6.16 -24.38 -0.87
N ASP A 292 5.88 -24.64 0.39
CA ASP A 292 4.53 -24.52 0.91
C ASP A 292 4.25 -23.07 1.34
N PHE A 293 2.98 -22.74 1.52
CA PHE A 293 2.62 -21.46 2.14
C PHE A 293 3.20 -21.37 3.55
N PRO A 294 3.36 -20.14 4.09
CA PRO A 294 3.70 -19.97 5.51
C PRO A 294 2.74 -20.80 6.39
N ALA A 295 3.25 -21.36 7.48
CA ALA A 295 2.40 -22.08 8.42
C ALA A 295 1.42 -21.12 9.12
N ASP A 296 0.25 -21.63 9.51
CA ASP A 296 -0.71 -20.85 10.30
C ASP A 296 -0.06 -20.28 11.57
N GLY A 297 -0.39 -19.02 11.86
CA GLY A 297 0.24 -18.23 12.91
C GLY A 297 1.53 -17.51 12.49
N SER A 298 2.09 -17.79 11.31
CA SER A 298 3.20 -17.00 10.76
C SER A 298 2.75 -15.57 10.51
N SER A 299 3.54 -14.59 10.95
CA SER A 299 3.18 -13.17 10.85
C SER A 299 4.27 -12.31 10.20
N LEU A 300 3.84 -11.32 9.43
CA LEU A 300 4.68 -10.25 8.90
C LEU A 300 4.16 -8.90 9.41
N SER A 301 5.01 -8.12 10.07
CA SER A 301 4.69 -6.74 10.44
C SER A 301 5.08 -5.78 9.32
N ILE A 302 4.16 -4.87 8.98
CA ILE A 302 4.40 -3.77 8.04
C ILE A 302 3.95 -2.46 8.66
N THR A 303 4.56 -1.35 8.23
CA THR A 303 4.14 -0.01 8.62
C THR A 303 3.53 0.69 7.42
N PHE A 304 2.33 1.23 7.61
CA PHE A 304 1.61 2.02 6.60
C PHE A 304 1.04 3.27 7.27
N GLU A 305 1.37 4.44 6.73
CA GLU A 305 0.94 5.74 7.29
C GLU A 305 1.28 5.89 8.79
N GLY A 306 2.47 5.42 9.20
CA GLY A 306 2.93 5.46 10.59
C GLY A 306 2.25 4.46 11.54
N SER A 307 1.25 3.71 11.09
CA SER A 307 0.60 2.66 11.87
C SER A 307 1.17 1.29 11.53
N GLN A 308 1.36 0.45 12.55
CA GLN A 308 1.82 -0.93 12.36
C GLN A 308 0.62 -1.86 12.12
N TYR A 309 0.76 -2.71 11.10
CA TYR A 309 -0.18 -3.77 10.76
C TYR A 309 0.54 -5.11 10.77
N ASN A 310 -0.17 -6.15 11.18
CA ASN A 310 0.32 -7.53 11.18
C ASN A 310 -0.50 -8.37 10.20
N LEU A 311 0.18 -8.94 9.22
CA LEU A 311 -0.37 -9.90 8.27
C LEU A 311 -0.10 -11.29 8.84
N THR A 312 -1.15 -11.98 9.29
CA THR A 312 -1.04 -13.30 9.91
C THR A 312 -1.66 -14.34 9.01
N MET A 313 -0.94 -15.43 8.80
CA MET A 313 -1.47 -16.59 8.09
C MET A 313 -2.49 -17.33 8.97
N LEU A 314 -3.69 -17.56 8.46
CA LEU A 314 -4.73 -18.32 9.14
C LEU A 314 -5.55 -19.11 8.11
N ASN A 315 -5.57 -20.44 8.25
CA ASN A 315 -6.33 -21.36 7.39
C ASN A 315 -6.10 -21.14 5.88
N GLY A 316 -4.88 -20.83 5.45
CA GLY A 316 -4.60 -20.59 4.03
C GLY A 316 -4.76 -19.13 3.56
N GLU A 317 -5.30 -18.24 4.40
CA GLU A 317 -5.57 -16.84 4.07
C GLU A 317 -4.76 -15.88 4.94
N ILE A 318 -4.56 -14.65 4.45
CA ILE A 318 -3.92 -13.59 5.21
C ILE A 318 -4.99 -12.79 5.94
N VAL A 319 -4.88 -12.74 7.26
CA VAL A 319 -5.67 -11.86 8.12
C VAL A 319 -4.84 -10.66 8.50
N VAL A 320 -5.35 -9.46 8.17
CA VAL A 320 -4.72 -8.19 8.51
C VAL A 320 -5.27 -7.70 9.85
N THR A 321 -4.39 -7.39 10.80
CA THR A 321 -4.73 -6.83 12.10
C THR A 321 -3.83 -5.62 12.43
N GLY A 322 -4.20 -4.85 13.45
CA GLY A 322 -3.51 -3.61 13.79
C GLY A 322 -3.97 -2.43 12.93
N GLY A 323 -3.37 -1.27 13.17
CA GLY A 323 -3.75 0.00 12.55
C GLY A 323 -5.27 0.26 12.58
N GLU A 324 -5.75 0.95 11.53
CA GLU A 324 -7.17 1.22 11.35
C GLU A 324 -7.81 0.12 10.49
N PRO A 325 -8.91 -0.53 10.93
CA PRO A 325 -9.57 -1.60 10.19
C PRO A 325 -9.92 -1.21 8.75
N GLY A 326 -9.72 -2.14 7.80
CA GLY A 326 -10.06 -1.94 6.38
C GLY A 326 -9.07 -1.08 5.58
N ARG A 327 -8.04 -0.51 6.21
CA ARG A 327 -7.03 0.31 5.50
C ARG A 327 -6.06 -0.50 4.65
N LEU A 328 -5.85 -1.76 4.99
CA LEU A 328 -4.96 -2.66 4.26
C LEU A 328 -5.67 -3.97 3.97
N THR A 329 -5.53 -4.42 2.73
CA THR A 329 -5.94 -5.73 2.27
C THR A 329 -4.72 -6.47 1.78
N ALA A 330 -4.55 -7.72 2.20
CA ALA A 330 -3.45 -8.57 1.74
C ALA A 330 -3.95 -9.97 1.40
N TYR A 331 -3.44 -10.55 0.33
CA TYR A 331 -3.82 -11.89 -0.14
C TYR A 331 -2.75 -12.49 -1.05
N PHE A 332 -2.84 -13.79 -1.33
CA PHE A 332 -2.02 -14.44 -2.36
C PHE A 332 -2.78 -14.47 -3.69
N ASP A 333 -2.16 -14.01 -4.77
CA ASP A 333 -2.75 -14.08 -6.11
C ASP A 333 -2.72 -15.50 -6.71
N SER A 334 -3.20 -15.64 -7.95
CA SER A 334 -3.20 -16.91 -8.68
C SER A 334 -1.80 -17.49 -8.98
N ASN A 335 -0.76 -16.67 -8.86
CA ASN A 335 0.65 -17.08 -8.98
C ASN A 335 1.28 -17.31 -7.60
N ASN A 336 0.47 -17.37 -6.54
CA ASN A 336 0.85 -17.47 -5.14
C ASN A 336 1.82 -16.37 -4.68
N LYS A 337 1.76 -15.18 -5.28
CA LYS A 337 2.52 -14.01 -4.85
C LYS A 337 1.69 -13.19 -3.87
N LEU A 338 2.35 -12.68 -2.82
CA LEU A 338 1.71 -11.81 -1.84
C LEU A 338 1.37 -10.47 -2.51
N GLN A 339 0.11 -10.07 -2.44
CA GLN A 339 -0.36 -8.76 -2.85
C GLN A 339 -0.81 -8.00 -1.62
N ILE A 340 -0.45 -6.73 -1.53
CA ILE A 340 -0.86 -5.84 -0.45
C ILE A 340 -1.37 -4.53 -1.08
N PHE A 341 -2.56 -4.11 -0.67
CA PHE A 341 -3.21 -2.89 -1.11
C PHE A 341 -3.54 -2.03 0.09
N GLY A 342 -3.05 -0.79 0.08
CA GLY A 342 -3.42 0.25 1.04
C GLY A 342 -4.48 1.18 0.46
N GLY A 343 -5.44 1.56 1.29
CA GLY A 343 -6.36 2.66 0.97
C GLY A 343 -5.60 3.96 0.68
N GLY A 344 -6.22 4.87 -0.06
CA GLY A 344 -5.53 6.05 -0.57
C GLY A 344 -4.85 6.89 0.53
N THR A 345 -3.59 7.29 0.29
CA THR A 345 -2.83 8.21 1.13
C THR A 345 -2.79 9.60 0.51
N LEU A 346 -3.19 10.61 1.27
CA LEU A 346 -3.16 12.00 0.83
C LEU A 346 -1.89 12.67 1.33
N SER A 347 -0.88 12.72 0.47
CA SER A 347 0.30 13.55 0.69
C SER A 347 0.25 14.77 -0.21
N GLY A 348 0.22 15.96 0.37
CA GLY A 348 0.54 17.18 -0.36
C GLY A 348 2.04 17.26 -0.55
N ALA A 349 2.52 17.23 -1.80
CA ALA A 349 3.86 17.73 -2.09
C ALA A 349 3.83 19.24 -1.84
N SER A 350 4.52 19.68 -0.79
CA SER A 350 4.84 21.09 -0.56
C SER A 350 5.89 21.57 -1.55
#